data_AF-C9Y0E2-F1
#
_entry.id   AF-C9Y0E2-F1
#
_cell.length_a   1.000
_cell.length_b   1.000
_cell.length_c   1.000
_cell.angle_alpha   90.00
_cell.angle_beta   90.00
_cell.angle_gamma   90.00
#
_symmetry.space_group_name_H-M   'P 1'
#
loop_
_entity.id
_entity.type
_entity.pdbx_description
1 polymer ?
#
loop_
_entity_poly.entity_id
_entity_poly.type
_entity_poly.pdbx_seq_one_letter_code
_entity_poly.pdbx_strand_id
1 'polypeptide(L)'
;MFSSGAAWAEKIQCPNTLPDKNHVHRLNLVDVFEGPPEELASLLPDTDDEMVWTLSDSQNYAKAHNTAVFLVCQYQGTAKKITLKVPAGAKKCMAWFGDTKDDFYAGCE
;
A
#
# COMPACT_ATOMS: atom_id res chain seq x y z
N MET A 1 31.91 -7.51 18.76
CA MET A 1 30.48 -7.86 18.80
C MET A 1 29.82 -7.14 17.62
N PHE A 2 29.46 -7.86 16.57
CA PHE A 2 28.66 -7.31 15.48
C PHE A 2 27.22 -7.72 15.74
N SER A 3 26.43 -6.81 16.30
CA SER A 3 24.99 -7.01 16.44
C SER A 3 24.36 -6.77 15.06
N SER A 4 24.19 -7.84 14.29
CA SER A 4 23.40 -7.81 13.06
C SER A 4 21.93 -7.58 13.45
N GLY A 5 21.47 -6.33 13.35
CA GLY A 5 20.05 -6.03 13.42
C GLY A 5 19.38 -6.62 12.18
N ALA A 6 18.50 -7.60 12.37
CA ALA A 6 17.56 -7.96 11.33
C ALA A 6 16.69 -6.71 11.10
N ALA A 7 16.88 -6.04 9.96
CA ALA A 7 15.88 -5.10 9.46
C ALA A 7 14.72 -5.98 9.00
N TRP A 8 13.74 -6.18 9.89
CA TRP A 8 12.45 -6.71 9.46
C TRP A 8 11.93 -5.68 8.47
N ALA A 9 11.74 -6.05 7.21
CA ALA A 9 10.89 -5.26 6.34
C ALA A 9 9.54 -5.23 7.04
N GLU A 10 9.24 -4.12 7.74
CA GLU A 10 8.01 -3.98 8.51
C GLU A 10 6.86 -4.15 7.52
N LYS A 11 6.17 -5.30 7.56
CA LYS A 11 5.00 -5.48 6.71
C LYS A 11 4.00 -4.39 7.09
N ILE A 12 3.54 -3.65 6.10
CA ILE A 12 2.46 -2.68 6.28
C ILE A 12 1.19 -3.22 5.67
N GLN A 13 0.06 -2.92 6.28
CA GLN A 13 -1.24 -3.35 5.81
C GLN A 13 -2.23 -2.21 5.92
N CYS A 14 -3.08 -2.06 4.89
CA CYS A 14 -4.24 -1.20 4.98
C CYS A 14 -5.16 -1.70 6.09
N PRO A 15 -5.65 -0.82 7.00
CA PRO A 15 -6.73 -1.18 7.89
C PRO A 15 -7.95 -1.61 7.07
N ASN A 16 -8.50 -2.78 7.36
CA ASN A 16 -9.64 -3.32 6.61
C ASN A 16 -10.90 -2.46 6.79
N THR A 17 -10.95 -1.64 7.83
CA THR A 17 -12.04 -0.70 8.10
C THR A 17 -11.54 0.65 8.56
N LEU A 18 -12.35 1.68 8.29
CA LEU A 18 -12.17 3.05 8.74
C LEU A 18 -13.40 3.47 9.54
N PRO A 19 -13.27 3.61 10.87
CA PRO A 19 -14.32 4.21 11.70
C PRO A 19 -14.48 5.70 11.39
N ASP A 20 -15.70 6.14 11.10
CA ASP A 20 -16.04 7.56 10.94
C ASP A 20 -17.38 7.88 11.64
N LYS A 21 -17.28 8.54 12.79
CA LYS A 21 -18.42 8.87 13.66
C LYS A 21 -19.23 7.61 13.99
N ASN A 22 -20.39 7.44 13.37
CA ASN A 22 -21.33 6.34 13.58
C ASN A 22 -21.34 5.31 12.43
N HIS A 23 -20.43 5.43 11.47
CA HIS A 23 -20.30 4.50 10.35
C HIS A 23 -18.93 3.83 10.36
N VAL A 24 -18.88 2.61 9.85
CA VAL A 24 -17.63 1.89 9.60
C VAL A 24 -17.55 1.65 8.10
N HIS A 25 -16.56 2.26 7.47
CA HIS A 25 -16.32 2.10 6.05
C HIS A 25 -15.35 0.95 5.82
N ARG A 26 -15.64 0.06 4.87
CA ARG A 26 -14.76 -1.07 4.54
C ARG A 26 -13.73 -0.65 3.50
N LEU A 27 -12.54 -1.24 3.56
CA LEU A 27 -11.54 -1.09 2.50
C LEU A 27 -12.14 -1.60 1.18
N ASN A 28 -11.94 -0.85 0.10
CA ASN A 28 -12.59 -1.13 -1.19
C ASN A 28 -11.63 -1.05 -2.38
N LEU A 29 -10.64 -0.17 -2.31
CA LEU A 29 -9.68 0.04 -3.38
C LEU A 29 -8.32 0.37 -2.77
N VAL A 30 -7.26 0.02 -3.47
CA VAL A 30 -5.89 0.41 -3.12
C VAL A 30 -5.14 0.88 -4.35
N ASP A 31 -4.25 1.85 -4.15
CA ASP A 31 -3.36 2.38 -5.17
C ASP A 31 -1.93 2.47 -4.61
N VAL A 32 -0.94 2.30 -5.48
CA VAL A 32 0.49 2.47 -5.16
C VAL A 32 1.03 3.69 -5.92
N PHE A 33 1.85 4.52 -5.29
CA PHE A 33 2.44 5.72 -5.88
C PHE A 33 3.94 5.80 -5.63
N GLU A 34 4.70 6.37 -6.57
CA GLU A 34 6.14 6.65 -6.46
C GLU A 34 6.43 8.07 -5.93
N GLY A 35 5.59 8.52 -5.01
CA GLY A 35 5.67 9.85 -4.40
C GLY A 35 4.31 10.29 -3.85
N PRO A 36 4.16 11.57 -3.46
CA PRO A 36 2.92 12.07 -2.89
C PRO A 36 1.74 11.84 -3.85
N PRO A 37 0.64 11.18 -3.41
CA PRO A 37 -0.47 10.78 -4.27
C PRO A 37 -1.27 11.95 -4.85
N GLU A 38 -1.12 13.16 -4.30
CA GLU A 38 -1.70 14.40 -4.82
C GLU A 38 -0.92 14.99 -6.02
N GLU A 39 0.32 14.55 -6.25
CA GLU A 39 1.21 15.07 -7.30
C GLU A 39 1.38 14.09 -8.46
N LEU A 40 1.17 12.79 -8.24
CA LEU A 40 1.49 11.73 -9.19
C LEU A 40 0.29 10.82 -9.48
N ALA A 41 0.32 10.18 -10.64
CA ALA A 41 -0.64 9.11 -10.98
C ALA A 41 -0.30 7.82 -10.23
N SER A 42 -1.31 6.98 -10.00
CA SER A 42 -1.08 5.66 -9.42
C SER A 42 -0.39 4.72 -10.40
N LEU A 43 0.41 3.80 -9.86
CA LEU A 43 0.99 2.70 -10.60
C LEU A 43 -0.07 1.67 -10.93
N LEU A 44 -0.05 1.18 -12.16
CA LEU A 44 -0.77 -0.02 -12.51
C LEU A 44 -0.10 -1.24 -11.87
N PRO A 45 -0.87 -2.27 -11.49
CA PRO A 45 -0.29 -3.55 -11.10
C PRO A 45 0.48 -4.17 -12.27
N ASP A 46 1.37 -5.10 -11.95
CA ASP A 46 2.27 -5.76 -12.90
C ASP A 46 1.50 -6.53 -13.99
N THR A 47 0.26 -6.96 -13.70
CA THR A 47 -0.62 -7.69 -14.62
C THR A 47 -2.08 -7.25 -14.46
N ASP A 48 -2.93 -7.58 -15.45
CA ASP A 48 -4.36 -7.30 -15.42
C ASP A 48 -5.15 -8.24 -14.48
N ASP A 49 -4.61 -9.44 -14.22
CA ASP A 49 -5.29 -10.49 -13.46
C ASP A 49 -4.97 -10.46 -11.95
N GLU A 50 -3.79 -9.93 -11.59
CA GLU A 50 -3.30 -9.89 -10.22
C GLU A 50 -3.02 -8.45 -9.77
N MET A 51 -3.59 -8.05 -8.64
CA MET A 51 -3.26 -6.78 -7.99
C MET A 51 -1.95 -6.90 -7.22
N VAL A 52 -0.84 -7.04 -7.93
CA VAL A 52 0.52 -7.13 -7.40
C VAL A 52 1.37 -6.05 -8.05
N TRP A 53 2.17 -5.35 -7.25
CA TRP A 53 3.14 -4.35 -7.70
C TRP A 53 4.53 -4.74 -7.20
N THR A 54 5.46 -5.04 -8.10
CA THR A 54 6.86 -5.26 -7.74
C THR A 54 7.58 -3.93 -7.58
N LEU A 55 8.21 -3.69 -6.43
CA LEU A 55 8.63 -2.35 -6.03
C LEU A 55 10.11 -2.04 -6.28
N SER A 56 10.91 -2.93 -6.87
CA SER A 56 12.36 -2.70 -6.99
C SER A 56 12.68 -1.39 -7.72
N ASP A 57 12.04 -1.17 -8.88
CA ASP A 57 12.27 0.03 -9.68
C ASP A 57 11.64 1.26 -9.01
N SER A 58 10.44 1.13 -8.45
CA SER A 58 9.76 2.17 -7.69
C SER A 58 10.55 2.65 -6.47
N GLN A 59 11.18 1.74 -5.73
CA GLN A 59 12.02 2.09 -4.58
C GLN A 59 13.32 2.76 -5.01
N ASN A 60 13.91 2.32 -6.13
CA ASN A 60 15.10 2.96 -6.71
C ASN A 60 14.77 4.37 -7.18
N TYR A 61 13.65 4.55 -7.88
CA TYR A 61 13.14 5.87 -8.28
C TYR A 61 12.89 6.74 -7.06
N ALA A 62 12.13 6.26 -6.09
CA ALA A 62 11.81 7.02 -4.88
C ALA A 62 13.07 7.49 -4.16
N LYS A 63 14.07 6.62 -4.03
CA LYS A 63 15.38 6.97 -3.46
C LYS A 63 16.13 8.02 -4.28
N ALA A 64 16.17 7.87 -5.60
CA ALA A 64 16.86 8.81 -6.50
C ALA A 64 16.23 10.21 -6.48
N HIS A 65 14.92 10.28 -6.23
CA HIS A 65 14.15 11.52 -6.20
C HIS A 65 13.86 12.04 -4.77
N ASN A 66 14.51 11.46 -3.74
CA ASN A 66 14.32 11.84 -2.33
C ASN A 66 12.85 11.84 -1.88
N THR A 67 12.09 10.84 -2.35
CA THR A 67 10.68 10.61 -2.02
C THR A 67 10.50 9.18 -1.47
N ALA A 68 9.27 8.68 -1.42
CA ALA A 68 8.94 7.33 -0.98
C ALA A 68 7.88 6.71 -1.86
N VAL A 69 7.76 5.38 -1.79
CA VAL A 69 6.59 4.68 -2.30
C VAL A 69 5.47 4.79 -1.27
N PHE A 70 4.24 5.02 -1.71
CA PHE A 70 3.06 5.14 -0.85
C PHE A 70 1.97 4.14 -1.25
N LEU A 71 1.33 3.56 -0.25
CA LEU A 71 0.13 2.73 -0.37
C LEU A 71 -1.08 3.55 0.09
N VAL A 72 -2.05 3.77 -0.79
CA VAL A 72 -3.25 4.56 -0.48
C VAL A 72 -4.46 3.64 -0.36
N CYS A 73 -4.98 3.54 0.85
CA CYS A 73 -6.15 2.74 1.22
C CYS A 73 -7.42 3.59 1.06
N GLN A 74 -8.33 3.18 0.17
CA GLN A 74 -9.60 3.87 -0.08
C GLN A 74 -10.79 3.07 0.43
N TYR A 75 -11.74 3.77 1.04
CA TYR A 75 -12.83 3.15 1.79
C TYR A 75 -14.19 3.37 1.12
N GLN A 76 -15.04 2.36 1.14
CA GLN A 76 -16.36 2.38 0.51
C GLN A 76 -17.26 3.45 1.12
N GLY A 77 -17.95 4.21 0.27
CA GLY A 77 -18.95 5.19 0.70
C GLY A 77 -18.37 6.43 1.39
N THR A 78 -17.07 6.71 1.23
CA THR A 78 -16.43 7.92 1.75
C THR A 78 -15.27 8.37 0.86
N ALA A 79 -14.98 9.68 0.88
CA ALA A 79 -13.79 10.24 0.24
C ALA A 79 -12.53 10.16 1.13
N LYS A 80 -12.68 9.73 2.39
CA LYS A 80 -11.55 9.57 3.31
C LYS A 80 -10.64 8.43 2.87
N LYS A 81 -9.34 8.65 3.00
CA LYS A 81 -8.28 7.70 2.63
C LYS A 81 -7.27 7.61 3.77
N ILE A 82 -6.55 6.50 3.83
CA ILE A 82 -5.34 6.36 4.64
C ILE A 82 -4.16 6.22 3.68
N THR A 83 -3.14 7.06 3.84
CA THR A 83 -1.90 6.98 3.08
C THR A 83 -0.81 6.43 3.98
N LEU A 84 -0.24 5.28 3.60
CA LEU A 84 0.84 4.61 4.31
C LEU A 84 2.13 4.79 3.51
N LYS A 85 3.21 5.19 4.18
CA LYS A 85 4.55 5.16 3.58
C LYS A 85 5.03 3.71 3.53
N VAL A 86 5.35 3.22 2.34
CA VAL A 86 5.90 1.87 2.16
C VAL A 86 7.35 1.85 2.65
N PRO A 87 7.75 0.85 3.47
CA PRO A 87 9.13 0.72 3.89
C PRO A 87 10.06 0.54 2.69
N ALA A 88 11.23 1.16 2.71
CA ALA A 88 12.22 1.06 1.61
C ALA A 88 12.73 -0.37 1.35
N GLY A 89 12.55 -1.27 2.33
CA GLY A 89 12.92 -2.68 2.20
C GLY A 89 11.87 -3.54 1.49
N ALA A 90 10.62 -3.08 1.38
CA ALA A 90 9.52 -3.84 0.80
C ALA A 90 9.79 -4.15 -0.67
N LYS A 91 9.52 -5.40 -1.05
CA LYS A 91 9.74 -5.94 -2.40
C LYS A 91 8.49 -5.89 -3.25
N LYS A 92 7.31 -5.99 -2.64
CA LYS A 92 6.05 -5.91 -3.36
C LYS A 92 4.96 -5.29 -2.51
N CYS A 93 3.98 -4.68 -3.17
CA CYS A 93 2.64 -4.49 -2.62
C CYS A 93 1.70 -5.47 -3.30
N MET A 94 0.63 -5.84 -2.61
CA MET A 94 -0.42 -6.66 -3.20
C MET A 94 -1.78 -6.36 -2.57
N ALA A 95 -2.83 -6.68 -3.30
CA ALA A 95 -4.20 -6.67 -2.81
C ALA A 95 -4.88 -8.00 -3.17
N TRP A 96 -5.72 -8.50 -2.28
CA TRP A 96 -6.38 -9.80 -2.44
C TRP A 96 -7.74 -9.81 -1.74
N PHE A 97 -8.63 -10.67 -2.25
CA PHE A 97 -9.88 -11.00 -1.59
C PHE A 97 -9.68 -12.20 -0.67
N GLY A 98 -10.32 -12.17 0.49
CA GLY A 98 -10.45 -13.31 1.39
C GLY A 98 -11.56 -14.26 0.97
N ASP A 99 -12.14 -14.94 1.95
CA ASP A 99 -13.17 -15.96 1.72
C ASP A 99 -14.46 -15.36 1.14
N THR A 100 -14.73 -14.09 1.41
CA THR A 100 -15.87 -13.37 0.84
C THR A 100 -15.43 -12.16 0.02
N LYS A 101 -16.27 -11.73 -0.92
CA LYS A 101 -16.02 -10.54 -1.74
C LYS A 101 -15.97 -9.24 -0.93
N ASP A 102 -16.46 -9.28 0.31
CA ASP A 102 -16.43 -8.14 1.24
C ASP A 102 -15.10 -8.07 2.01
N ASP A 103 -14.30 -9.13 1.98
CA ASP A 103 -13.03 -9.22 2.67
C ASP A 103 -11.90 -8.81 1.73
N PHE A 104 -11.75 -7.50 1.52
CA PHE A 104 -10.67 -6.96 0.71
C PHE A 104 -9.48 -6.54 1.59
N TYR A 105 -8.29 -7.03 1.24
CA TYR A 105 -7.05 -6.77 1.98
C TYR A 105 -6.00 -6.18 1.04
N ALA A 106 -5.11 -5.34 1.59
CA ALA A 106 -3.96 -4.85 0.86
C ALA A 106 -2.79 -4.58 1.81
N GLY A 107 -1.57 -4.83 1.34
CA GLY A 107 -0.36 -4.61 2.12
C GLY A 107 0.91 -4.72 1.29
N CYS A 108 2.04 -4.38 1.91
CA CYS A 108 3.35 -4.45 1.29
C CYS A 108 4.35 -5.15 2.21
N GLU A 109 5.26 -5.91 1.63
CA GLU A 109 6.28 -6.73 2.29
C GLU A 109 7.60 -6.77 1.51
#